data_AF-A0A8T6WLC1-F1
#
_entry.id   AF-A0A8T6WLC1-F1
#
_cell.length_a   1.000
_cell.length_b   1.000
_cell.length_c   1.000
_cell.angle_alpha   90.00
_cell.angle_beta   90.00
_cell.angle_gamma   90.00
#
_symmetry.space_group_name_H-M   'P 1'
#
loop_
_entity.id
_entity.type
_entity.pdbx_description
1 polymer ?
#
loop_
_entity_poly.entity_id
_entity_poly.type
_entity_poly.pdbx_seq_one_letter_code
_entity_poly.pdbx_strand_id
1 'polypeptide(L)'
;MKASDYRKVKGQPYTRKEYIRGTPAPRITRFTMGDRKGSFEYQGLLVAQEAAQVRHVALEAARVATNRFLSKKVGENYRLRIKPYPHNVLRENKMIYGAHADRLQDG
;
A
#
# COMPACT_ATOMS: atom_id res chain seq x y z
N MET A 1 5.25 11.17 9.56
CA MET A 1 5.75 10.15 8.61
C MET A 1 5.75 10.56 7.11
N LYS A 2 6.90 10.93 6.52
CA LYS A 2 7.00 11.22 5.06
C LYS A 2 7.25 9.94 4.26
N ALA A 3 6.81 9.90 2.99
CA ALA A 3 6.97 8.71 2.13
C ALA A 3 8.43 8.38 1.81
N SER A 4 9.29 9.40 1.76
CA SER A 4 10.74 9.28 1.57
C SER A 4 11.40 8.32 2.56
N ASP A 5 10.95 8.34 3.82
CA ASP A 5 11.65 7.73 4.93
C ASP A 5 11.61 6.19 4.85
N TYR A 6 10.59 5.64 4.16
CA TYR A 6 10.33 4.21 4.04
C TYR A 6 10.38 3.70 2.59
N ARG A 7 10.87 4.51 1.63
CA ARG A 7 10.91 4.12 0.21
C ARG A 7 11.90 3.00 -0.06
N LYS A 8 13.09 3.06 0.57
CA LYS A 8 14.15 2.06 0.38
C LYS A 8 13.83 0.80 1.17
N VAL A 9 14.00 -0.36 0.55
CA VAL A 9 13.93 -1.65 1.25
C VAL A 9 15.14 -1.72 2.19
N LYS A 10 14.89 -1.81 3.50
CA LYS A 10 15.95 -1.87 4.53
C LYS A 10 15.63 -2.95 5.55
N GLY A 11 16.66 -3.70 5.94
CA GLY A 11 16.57 -4.73 6.97
C GLY A 11 15.69 -5.92 6.58
N GLN A 12 15.32 -6.72 7.58
CA GLN A 12 14.46 -7.87 7.41
C GLN A 12 12.97 -7.46 7.35
N PRO A 13 12.13 -8.18 6.58
CA PRO A 13 10.71 -7.89 6.47
C PRO A 13 9.99 -8.12 7.81
N TYR A 14 9.18 -7.15 8.23
CA TYR A 14 8.41 -7.21 9.48
C TYR A 14 6.94 -7.50 9.18
N THR A 15 6.61 -8.80 9.05
CA THR A 15 5.33 -9.27 8.50
C THR A 15 4.58 -10.27 9.39
N ARG A 16 5.26 -10.86 10.38
CA ARG A 16 4.73 -11.96 11.19
C ARG A 16 3.72 -11.46 12.22
N LYS A 17 2.44 -11.80 12.03
CA LYS A 17 1.31 -11.27 12.82
C LYS A 17 1.32 -11.73 14.27
N GLU A 18 1.86 -12.91 14.54
CA GLU A 18 1.99 -13.48 15.88
C GLU A 18 2.92 -12.66 16.80
N TYR A 19 3.84 -11.89 16.22
CA TYR A 19 4.74 -10.98 16.96
C TYR A 19 4.27 -9.52 16.93
N ILE A 20 3.27 -9.18 16.11
CA ILE A 20 2.85 -7.79 15.86
C ILE A 20 1.42 -7.58 16.33
N ARG A 21 1.26 -6.95 17.49
CA ARG A 21 -0.06 -6.56 18.01
C ARG A 21 -0.52 -5.24 17.39
N GLY A 22 -1.82 -5.12 17.10
CA GLY A 22 -2.43 -3.86 16.66
C GLY A 22 -2.09 -3.43 15.23
N THR A 23 -1.81 -4.37 14.31
CA THR A 23 -1.54 -4.03 12.91
C THR A 23 -2.77 -3.36 12.28
N PRO A 24 -2.66 -2.15 11.71
CA PRO A 24 -3.78 -1.48 11.07
C PRO A 24 -4.20 -2.20 9.79
N ALA A 25 -5.50 -2.19 9.50
CA ALA A 25 -6.01 -2.71 8.23
C ALA A 25 -5.51 -1.87 7.04
N PRO A 26 -5.14 -2.49 5.91
CA PRO A 26 -4.72 -1.74 4.73
C PRO A 26 -5.89 -0.97 4.12
N ARG A 27 -5.63 0.27 3.70
CA ARG A 27 -6.62 1.14 3.03
C ARG A 27 -7.11 0.56 1.69
N ILE A 28 -6.27 -0.19 0.98
CA ILE A 28 -6.67 -0.90 -0.24
C ILE A 28 -7.49 -2.13 0.12
N THR A 29 -8.75 -2.15 -0.31
CA THR A 29 -9.69 -3.24 -0.02
C THR A 29 -10.03 -4.08 -1.25
N ARG A 30 -10.01 -3.48 -2.44
CA ARG A 30 -10.36 -4.15 -3.71
C ARG A 30 -9.13 -4.24 -4.61
N PHE A 31 -8.78 -5.45 -5.02
CA PHE A 31 -7.62 -5.70 -5.88
C PHE A 31 -7.97 -5.90 -7.36
N THR A 32 -9.22 -6.24 -7.67
CA THR A 32 -9.68 -6.43 -9.06
C THR A 32 -10.92 -5.59 -9.34
N MET A 33 -10.86 -4.82 -10.42
CA MET A 33 -11.89 -3.88 -10.88
C MET A 33 -12.24 -4.14 -12.36
N GLY A 34 -13.40 -3.62 -12.78
CA GLY A 34 -13.97 -3.86 -14.10
C GLY A 34 -14.53 -5.28 -14.22
N ASP A 35 -14.58 -5.80 -15.45
CA ASP A 35 -15.07 -7.14 -15.69
C ASP A 35 -14.03 -8.20 -15.27
N ARG A 36 -14.40 -9.01 -14.28
CA ARG A 36 -13.55 -10.07 -13.72
C ARG A 36 -13.59 -11.35 -14.56
N LYS A 37 -14.67 -11.57 -15.29
CA LYS A 37 -14.93 -12.77 -16.10
C LYS A 37 -14.64 -12.54 -17.58
N GLY A 38 -14.54 -11.29 -18.01
CA GLY A 38 -14.17 -10.91 -19.36
C GLY A 38 -12.83 -11.48 -19.81
N SER A 39 -12.79 -11.98 -21.04
CA SER A 39 -11.58 -12.36 -21.75
C SER A 39 -11.11 -11.17 -22.60
N PHE A 40 -9.83 -10.83 -22.48
CA PHE A 40 -9.22 -9.72 -23.22
C PHE A 40 -8.00 -10.24 -23.96
N GLU A 41 -7.84 -9.84 -25.22
CA GLU A 41 -6.73 -10.27 -26.07
C GLU A 41 -5.39 -9.65 -25.65
N TYR A 42 -5.42 -8.40 -25.17
CA TYR A 42 -4.24 -7.63 -24.81
C TYR A 42 -4.08 -7.46 -23.30
N GLN A 43 -2.84 -7.56 -22.81
CA GLN A 43 -2.49 -7.32 -21.41
C GLN A 43 -1.35 -6.30 -21.29
N GLY A 44 -1.60 -5.21 -20.56
CA GLY A 44 -0.55 -4.30 -20.10
C GLY A 44 -0.05 -4.67 -18.71
N LEU A 45 1.27 -4.66 -18.51
CA LEU A 45 1.91 -4.89 -17.21
C LEU A 45 2.72 -3.66 -16.80
N LEU A 46 2.49 -3.18 -15.58
CA LEU A 46 3.36 -2.19 -14.96
C LEU A 46 4.47 -2.94 -14.19
N VAL A 47 5.69 -2.88 -14.72
CA VAL A 47 6.86 -3.54 -14.16
C VAL A 47 7.71 -2.50 -13.44
N ALA A 48 8.06 -2.78 -12.18
CA ALA A 48 8.96 -1.92 -11.42
C ALA A 48 10.41 -2.10 -11.92
N GLN A 49 11.10 -0.99 -12.16
CA GLN A 49 12.51 -1.00 -12.57
C GLN A 49 13.46 -1.06 -11.37
N GLU A 50 13.01 -0.64 -10.20
CA GLU A 50 13.81 -0.60 -8.97
C GLU A 50 13.06 -1.28 -7.81
N ALA A 51 13.83 -1.83 -6.87
CA ALA A 51 13.29 -2.35 -5.61
C ALA A 51 12.92 -1.20 -4.67
N ALA A 52 11.63 -1.05 -4.40
CA ALA A 52 11.10 -0.04 -3.49
C ALA A 52 9.93 -0.57 -2.67
N GLN A 53 9.74 -0.03 -1.46
CA GLN A 53 8.52 -0.27 -0.70
C GLN A 53 7.44 0.74 -1.11
N VAL A 54 6.26 0.21 -1.44
CA VAL A 54 5.09 1.02 -1.81
C VAL A 54 4.09 1.00 -0.68
N ARG A 55 3.67 2.18 -0.22
CA ARG A 55 2.68 2.31 0.85
C ARG A 55 1.29 1.86 0.38
N HIS A 56 0.52 1.29 1.30
CA HIS A 56 -0.87 0.90 1.05
C HIS A 56 -1.75 2.08 0.59
N VAL A 57 -1.49 3.30 1.08
CA VAL A 57 -2.20 4.52 0.63
C VAL A 57 -1.88 4.84 -0.85
N ALA A 58 -0.63 4.65 -1.27
CA ALA A 58 -0.22 4.88 -2.65
C ALA A 58 -0.84 3.85 -3.60
N LEU A 59 -0.92 2.58 -3.18
CA LEU A 59 -1.62 1.53 -3.93
C LEU A 59 -3.10 1.89 -4.14
N GLU A 60 -3.78 2.37 -3.10
CA GLU A 60 -5.18 2.79 -3.21
C GLU A 60 -5.36 4.02 -4.10
N ALA A 61 -4.48 5.03 -3.96
CA ALA A 61 -4.52 6.22 -4.81
C ALA A 61 -4.32 5.86 -6.30
N ALA A 62 -3.33 5.01 -6.60
CA ALA A 62 -3.08 4.51 -7.94
C ALA A 62 -4.30 3.74 -8.48
N ARG A 63 -4.90 2.86 -7.66
CA ARG A 63 -6.13 2.14 -8.02
C ARG A 63 -7.24 3.08 -8.44
N VAL A 64 -7.55 4.07 -7.60
CA VAL A 64 -8.65 5.01 -7.82
C VAL A 64 -8.41 5.86 -9.07
N ALA A 65 -7.19 6.37 -9.24
CA ALA A 65 -6.81 7.17 -10.40
C ALA A 65 -6.94 6.38 -11.71
N THR A 66 -6.35 5.18 -11.78
CA THR A 66 -6.42 4.32 -12.97
C THR A 66 -7.85 3.88 -13.25
N ASN A 67 -8.61 3.47 -12.23
CA ASN A 67 -10.00 3.07 -12.38
C ASN A 67 -10.90 4.21 -12.90
N ARG A 68 -10.71 5.43 -12.38
CA ARG A 68 -11.46 6.62 -12.84
C ARG A 68 -11.16 6.94 -14.31
N PHE A 69 -9.89 6.81 -14.72
CA PHE A 69 -9.48 7.06 -16.09
C PHE A 69 -10.04 6.00 -17.05
N LEU A 70 -9.90 4.72 -16.71
CA LEU A 70 -10.39 3.60 -17.53
C LEU A 70 -11.92 3.63 -17.64
N SER A 71 -12.62 3.82 -16.52
CA SER A 71 -14.08 3.89 -16.52
C SER A 71 -14.62 4.99 -17.45
N LYS A 72 -13.94 6.14 -17.53
CA LYS A 72 -14.32 7.23 -18.45
C LYS A 72 -14.05 6.90 -19.92
N LYS A 73 -13.00 6.14 -20.23
CA LYS A 73 -12.58 5.87 -21.62
C LYS A 73 -13.23 4.63 -22.23
N VAL A 74 -13.36 3.57 -21.45
CA VAL A 74 -13.74 2.23 -21.94
C VAL A 74 -14.93 1.62 -21.19
N GLY A 75 -15.57 2.38 -20.30
CA GLY A 75 -16.75 1.91 -19.56
C GLY A 75 -16.40 0.74 -18.64
N GLU A 76 -16.98 -0.43 -18.87
CA GLU A 76 -16.71 -1.66 -18.11
C GLU A 76 -15.83 -2.67 -18.86
N ASN A 77 -15.42 -2.35 -20.10
CA ASN A 77 -14.65 -3.23 -20.99
C ASN A 77 -13.15 -3.25 -20.64
N TYR A 78 -12.80 -3.43 -19.37
CA TYR A 78 -11.43 -3.63 -18.93
C TYR A 78 -11.35 -4.49 -17.68
N ARG A 79 -10.17 -5.08 -17.45
CA ARG A 79 -9.83 -5.77 -16.21
C ARG A 79 -8.58 -5.16 -15.59
N LEU A 80 -8.77 -4.38 -14.52
CA LEU A 80 -7.67 -3.81 -13.75
C LEU A 80 -7.39 -4.70 -12.53
N ARG A 81 -6.16 -5.18 -12.41
CA ARG A 81 -5.71 -5.98 -11.26
C ARG A 81 -4.47 -5.39 -10.60
N ILE A 82 -4.59 -5.04 -9.32
CA ILE A 82 -3.45 -4.73 -8.47
C ILE A 82 -2.90 -6.04 -7.93
N LYS A 83 -1.67 -6.39 -8.32
CA LYS A 83 -0.98 -7.60 -7.87
C LYS A 83 -0.39 -7.50 -6.45
N PRO A 84 0.28 -6.41 -6.02
CA PRO A 84 0.97 -6.38 -4.73
C PRO A 84 0.00 -6.20 -3.56
N TYR A 85 0.17 -7.00 -2.50
CA TYR A 85 -0.49 -6.81 -1.20
C TYR A 85 0.51 -6.22 -0.18
N PRO A 86 0.12 -5.23 0.63
CA PRO A 86 1.00 -4.61 1.62
C PRO A 86 1.19 -5.52 2.85
N HIS A 87 2.21 -6.38 2.82
CA HIS A 87 2.52 -7.28 3.94
C HIS A 87 3.39 -6.63 5.04
N ASN A 88 4.27 -5.71 4.67
CA ASN A 88 5.25 -5.15 5.59
C ASN A 88 4.60 -4.12 6.52
N VAL A 89 4.75 -4.30 7.84
CA VAL A 89 4.25 -3.38 8.85
C VAL A 89 5.31 -2.32 9.16
N LEU A 90 4.93 -1.06 9.02
CA LEU A 90 5.82 0.07 9.33
C LEU A 90 5.78 0.38 10.83
N ARG A 91 6.95 0.79 11.36
CA ARG A 91 7.11 1.23 12.75
C ARG A 91 7.64 2.66 12.76
N GLU A 92 7.18 3.44 13.73
CA GLU A 92 7.63 4.81 14.01
C GLU A 92 7.71 4.94 15.53
N ASN A 93 8.76 5.59 16.02
CA ASN A 93 8.80 6.01 17.43
C ASN A 93 7.88 7.24 17.54
N LYS A 94 6.79 7.12 18.30
CA LYS A 94 5.85 8.22 18.50
C LYS A 94 6.43 9.17 19.54
N MET A 95 6.87 10.34 19.10
CA MET A 95 7.26 11.43 20.00
C MET A 95 6.04 11.89 20.79
N ILE A 96 6.13 11.90 22.11
CA ILE A 96 5.11 12.44 23.00
C ILE A 96 5.67 13.73 23.60
N TYR A 97 5.04 14.86 23.26
CA TYR A 97 5.38 16.15 23.86
C TYR A 97 4.52 16.32 25.13
N GLY A 98 5.14 16.15 26.30
CA GLY A 98 4.50 16.25 27.62
C GLY A 98 5.50 16.61 28.72
N ALA A 99 5.00 16.98 29.91
CA ALA A 99 5.85 17.34 31.05
C ALA A 99 6.73 16.14 31.48
N HIS A 100 8.01 16.40 31.77
CA HIS A 100 9.07 15.41 32.04
C HIS A 100 8.89 14.55 33.31
N ALA A 101 7.76 14.67 34.00
CA ALA A 101 7.52 13.97 35.26
C ALA A 101 7.09 12.51 35.06
N ASP A 102 6.42 12.22 33.94
CA ASP A 102 5.95 10.87 33.62
C ASP A 102 6.85 10.23 32.57
N ARG A 103 7.10 8.92 32.70
CA ARG A 103 7.85 8.05 31.76
C ARG A 103 7.12 7.87 30.42
N LEU A 104 6.73 8.98 29.81
CA LEU A 104 5.97 9.03 28.56
C LEU A 104 6.87 8.85 27.36
N GLN A 105 8.17 9.13 27.49
CA GLN A 105 9.15 8.92 26.43
C GLN A 105 10.57 8.83 27.00
N ASP A 106 11.26 7.72 26.74
CA ASP A 106 12.72 7.63 26.80
C ASP A 106 13.24 7.59 25.35
N GLY A 107 14.36 8.28 25.09
CA GLY A 107 14.90 8.59 23.75
C GLY A 107 14.92 7.43 22.74
#